data_AF-A0A958FC18-F1
#
_entry.id   AF-A0A958FC18-F1
#
_cell.length_a   1.000
_cell.length_b   1.000
_cell.length_c   1.000
_cell.angle_alpha   90.00
_cell.angle_beta   90.00
_cell.angle_gamma   90.00
#
_symmetry.space_group_name_H-M   'P 1'
#
loop_
_entity.id
_entity.type
_entity.pdbx_description
1 polymer ?
#
loop_
_entity_poly.entity_id
_entity_poly.type
_entity_poly.pdbx_seq_one_letter_code
_entity_poly.pdbx_strand_id
1 'polypeptide(L)'
;ERRFMGLVKRLKAAYDICAGSDAFSQEERDRIHFYLAVRSIVFKLTRGNAPDIAQMNKRVREMIEAALQSEGVEEIFKLGDDQQTEIDLFDEDYLAKIEKIKLPNTKIKLLQKLLAKAIEEFRKVNRLKGIDFSRKFKALVDRYNERRDSDILRSEVLEDFTDEIIELYHALKAEQAS
;
A
#
# COMPACT_ATOMS: atom_id res chain seq x y z
N GLU A 1 20.92 1.73 27.91
CA GLU A 1 20.22 0.64 27.21
C GLU A 1 20.87 -0.76 27.37
N ARG A 2 22.13 -0.97 26.90
CA ARG A 2 22.82 -2.28 26.95
C ARG A 2 22.90 -2.91 28.36
N ARG A 3 23.02 -2.07 29.41
CA ARG A 3 23.06 -2.49 30.82
C ARG A 3 21.75 -3.13 31.29
N PHE A 4 20.60 -2.51 31.01
CA PHE A 4 19.27 -3.05 31.34
C PHE A 4 19.03 -4.38 30.61
N MET A 5 19.33 -4.42 29.31
CA MET A 5 19.17 -5.62 28.48
C MET A 5 19.99 -6.81 29.00
N GLY A 6 21.22 -6.58 29.48
CA GLY A 6 22.08 -7.59 30.08
C GLY A 6 21.59 -8.07 31.45
N LEU A 7 21.14 -7.15 32.31
CA LEU A 7 20.63 -7.49 33.65
C LEU A 7 19.35 -8.31 33.58
N VAL A 8 18.38 -7.90 32.75
CA VAL A 8 17.12 -8.65 32.60
C VAL A 8 17.36 -10.00 31.89
N LYS A 9 18.39 -10.13 31.04
CA LYS A 9 18.79 -11.44 30.48
C LYS A 9 19.22 -12.41 31.58
N ARG A 10 20.04 -11.94 32.53
CA ARG A 10 20.50 -12.74 33.68
C ARG A 10 19.35 -13.06 34.63
N LEU A 11 18.47 -12.09 34.88
CA LEU A 11 17.24 -12.28 35.66
C LEU A 11 16.37 -13.39 35.06
N LYS A 12 16.15 -13.38 33.74
CA LYS A 12 15.38 -14.43 33.05
C LYS A 12 16.01 -15.81 33.27
N ALA A 13 17.32 -15.93 33.08
CA ALA A 13 18.01 -17.20 33.23
C ALA A 13 17.92 -17.74 34.67
N ALA A 14 18.06 -16.87 35.68
CA ALA A 14 17.88 -17.25 37.08
C ALA A 14 16.42 -17.63 37.38
N TYR A 15 15.45 -16.88 36.86
CA TYR A 15 14.03 -17.19 37.01
C TYR A 15 13.64 -18.52 36.36
N ASP A 16 14.12 -18.80 35.14
CA ASP A 16 13.82 -20.06 34.43
C ASP A 16 14.31 -21.29 35.24
N ILE A 17 15.40 -21.16 36.00
CA ILE A 17 15.93 -22.23 36.87
C ILE A 17 15.07 -22.40 38.13
N CYS A 18 14.60 -21.29 38.72
CA CYS A 18 13.88 -21.29 39.99
C CYS A 18 12.34 -21.33 39.82
N ALA A 19 11.80 -21.23 38.61
CA ALA A 19 10.37 -21.10 38.34
C ALA A 19 9.54 -22.31 38.80
N GLY A 20 10.17 -23.48 38.94
CA GLY A 20 9.53 -24.69 39.48
C GLY A 20 9.56 -24.79 41.02
N SER A 21 10.14 -23.81 41.71
CA SER A 21 10.09 -23.73 43.17
C SER A 21 9.02 -22.73 43.61
N ASP A 22 8.18 -23.11 44.57
CA ASP A 22 7.17 -22.21 45.19
C ASP A 22 7.80 -21.12 46.08
N ALA A 23 9.09 -20.82 45.89
CA ALA A 23 9.83 -19.84 46.66
C ALA A 23 9.47 -18.38 46.31
N PHE A 24 8.74 -18.15 45.21
CA PHE A 24 8.33 -16.81 44.79
C PHE A 24 6.91 -16.49 45.22
N SER A 25 6.71 -15.29 45.75
CA SER A 25 5.38 -14.69 45.88
C SER A 25 4.83 -14.26 44.51
N GLN A 26 3.51 -14.06 44.44
CA GLN A 26 2.87 -13.61 43.21
C GLN A 26 3.37 -12.22 42.77
N GLU A 27 3.59 -11.31 43.73
CA GLU A 27 4.05 -9.96 43.45
C GLU A 27 5.47 -9.94 42.84
N GLU A 28 6.34 -10.85 43.29
CA GLU A 28 7.68 -11.00 42.72
C GLU A 28 7.63 -11.54 41.28
N ARG A 29 6.75 -12.51 41.01
CA ARG A 29 6.52 -13.00 39.65
C ARG A 29 6.03 -11.89 38.73
N ASP A 30 5.07 -11.08 39.18
CA ASP A 30 4.52 -9.98 38.38
C ASP A 30 5.59 -8.93 38.05
N ARG A 31 6.46 -8.59 39.01
CA ARG A 31 7.61 -7.70 38.78
C ARG A 31 8.61 -8.28 37.79
N ILE A 32 8.91 -9.57 37.87
CA ILE A 32 9.79 -10.25 36.91
C ILE A 32 9.18 -10.21 35.51
N HIS A 33 7.90 -10.54 35.37
CA HIS A 33 7.17 -10.49 34.10
C HIS A 33 7.14 -9.08 33.51
N PHE A 34 6.95 -8.04 34.34
CA PHE A 34 7.03 -6.65 33.91
C PHE A 34 8.38 -6.32 33.28
N TYR A 35 9.49 -6.64 33.94
CA TYR A 35 10.83 -6.37 33.38
C TYR A 35 11.11 -7.17 32.11
N LEU A 36 10.62 -8.41 32.00
CA LEU A 36 10.71 -9.21 30.78
C LEU A 36 9.92 -8.58 29.62
N ALA A 37 8.72 -8.07 29.89
CA ALA A 37 7.89 -7.39 28.88
C ALA A 37 8.56 -6.12 28.36
N VAL A 38 9.06 -5.26 29.26
CA VAL A 38 9.80 -4.04 28.90
C VAL A 38 11.04 -4.39 28.07
N ARG A 39 11.79 -5.43 28.45
CA ARG A 39 12.94 -5.90 27.67
C ARG A 39 12.56 -6.35 26.27
N SER A 40 11.43 -7.04 26.11
CA SER A 40 10.92 -7.49 24.80
C SER A 40 10.60 -6.31 23.88
N ILE A 41 9.95 -5.27 24.42
CA ILE A 41 9.63 -4.05 23.68
C ILE A 41 10.91 -3.34 23.26
N VAL A 42 11.83 -3.08 24.21
CA VAL A 42 13.11 -2.43 23.90
C VAL A 42 13.90 -3.22 22.86
N PHE A 43 13.96 -4.55 22.99
CA PHE A 43 14.64 -5.41 22.02
C PHE A 43 14.04 -5.33 20.62
N LYS A 44 12.71 -5.29 20.50
CA LYS A 44 12.00 -5.13 19.22
C LYS A 44 12.25 -3.76 18.60
N LEU A 45 12.38 -2.72 19.42
CA LEU A 45 12.68 -1.36 18.97
C LEU A 45 14.16 -1.15 18.60
N THR A 46 15.09 -1.89 19.23
CA THR A 46 16.54 -1.64 19.06
C THR A 46 17.31 -2.70 18.30
N ARG A 47 16.75 -3.89 18.02
CA ARG A 47 17.28 -4.76 16.96
C ARG A 47 16.79 -4.25 15.60
N GLY A 48 17.71 -3.71 14.80
CA GLY A 48 17.51 -3.28 13.40
C GLY A 48 17.15 -4.38 12.38
N ASN A 49 16.53 -5.48 12.83
CA ASN A 49 15.98 -6.56 12.02
C ASN A 49 14.49 -6.84 12.34
N ALA A 50 13.82 -5.99 13.13
CA ALA A 50 12.37 -5.92 13.00
C ALA A 50 12.12 -5.34 11.60
N PRO A 51 11.48 -6.09 10.67
CA PRO A 51 11.17 -5.53 9.37
C PRO A 51 10.31 -4.32 9.64
N ASP A 52 10.87 -3.15 9.34
CA ASP A 52 10.14 -1.90 9.38
C ASP A 52 8.85 -2.11 8.59
N ILE A 53 7.74 -1.50 9.02
CA ILE A 53 6.47 -1.59 8.31
C ILE A 53 6.70 -1.20 6.84
N ALA A 54 7.60 -0.25 6.57
CA ALA A 54 8.01 0.10 5.22
C ALA A 54 8.76 -1.03 4.49
N GLN A 55 9.68 -1.74 5.14
CA GLN A 55 10.40 -2.89 4.54
C GLN A 55 9.47 -4.07 4.26
N MET A 56 8.56 -4.37 5.19
CA MET A 56 7.56 -5.42 5.01
C MET A 56 6.60 -5.06 3.87
N ASN A 57 6.09 -3.84 3.85
CA ASN A 57 5.24 -3.35 2.76
C ASN A 57 5.97 -3.34 1.42
N LYS A 58 7.27 -3.00 1.40
CA LYS A 58 8.10 -3.08 0.20
C LYS A 58 8.18 -4.52 -0.30
N ARG A 59 8.48 -5.48 0.58
CA ARG A 59 8.57 -6.89 0.20
C ARG A 59 7.25 -7.46 -0.31
N VAL A 60 6.13 -7.06 0.30
CA VAL A 60 4.80 -7.44 -0.17
C VAL A 60 4.49 -6.82 -1.54
N ARG A 61 4.84 -5.55 -1.77
CA ARG A 61 4.72 -4.92 -3.09
C ARG A 61 5.54 -5.65 -4.15
N GLU A 62 6.79 -5.99 -3.86
CA GLU A 62 7.66 -6.75 -4.78
C GLU A 62 7.06 -8.13 -5.13
N MET A 63 6.46 -8.82 -4.16
CA MET A 63 5.78 -10.10 -4.43
C MET A 63 4.54 -9.93 -5.31
N ILE A 64 3.78 -8.85 -5.11
CA ILE A 64 2.62 -8.53 -5.95
C ILE A 64 3.08 -8.17 -7.37
N GLU A 65 4.13 -7.38 -7.51
CA GLU A 65 4.72 -7.02 -8.81
C GLU A 65 5.19 -8.26 -9.57
N ALA A 66 5.91 -9.17 -8.90
CA ALA A 66 6.39 -10.42 -9.51
C ALA A 66 5.23 -11.35 -9.94
N ALA A 67 4.16 -11.44 -9.14
CA ALA A 67 2.99 -12.24 -9.48
C ALA A 67 2.26 -11.69 -10.71
N LEU A 68 2.14 -10.36 -10.82
CA LEU A 68 1.50 -9.70 -11.96
C LEU A 68 2.36 -9.79 -13.25
N GLN A 69 3.68 -9.76 -13.13
CA GLN A 69 4.59 -10.03 -14.26
C GLN A 69 4.37 -11.45 -14.83
N SER A 70 4.16 -12.43 -13.95
CA SER A 70 3.93 -13.83 -14.36
C SER A 70 2.59 -14.06 -15.06
N GLU A 71 1.59 -13.18 -14.89
CA GLU A 71 0.29 -13.27 -15.56
C GLU A 71 0.24 -12.58 -16.95
N GLY A 72 1.39 -12.15 -17.49
CA GLY A 72 1.50 -11.58 -18.84
C GLY A 72 1.16 -10.10 -18.93
N VAL A 73 1.25 -9.38 -17.80
CA VAL A 73 0.89 -7.96 -17.68
C VAL A 73 2.14 -7.05 -17.78
N GLU A 74 3.15 -7.46 -18.56
CA GLU A 74 4.45 -6.77 -18.68
C GLU A 74 4.34 -5.33 -19.19
N GLU A 75 3.42 -5.06 -20.10
CA GLU A 75 3.27 -3.73 -20.71
C GLU A 75 2.68 -2.70 -19.74
N ILE A 76 1.99 -3.13 -18.68
CA ILE A 76 1.21 -2.23 -17.82
C ILE A 76 2.06 -1.61 -16.70
N PHE A 77 3.19 -2.23 -16.34
CA PHE A 77 4.12 -1.71 -15.32
C PHE A 77 5.23 -0.82 -15.88
N LYS A 78 5.48 -0.83 -17.19
CA LYS A 78 6.40 0.13 -17.84
C LYS A 78 5.96 1.60 -17.69
N LEU A 79 4.73 1.84 -17.21
CA LEU A 79 4.21 3.17 -16.89
C LEU A 79 5.02 3.92 -15.80
N GLY A 80 5.75 3.19 -14.95
CA GLY A 80 6.48 3.73 -13.80
C GLY A 80 8.01 3.59 -13.85
N ASP A 81 8.58 3.04 -14.93
CA ASP A 81 10.01 3.04 -15.15
C ASP A 81 10.32 4.12 -16.20
N ASP A 82 11.00 5.19 -15.78
CA ASP A 82 11.31 6.39 -16.59
C ASP A 82 12.17 6.09 -17.84
N GLN A 83 12.48 4.83 -18.12
CA GLN A 83 13.51 4.45 -19.06
C GLN A 83 13.02 4.01 -20.43
N GLN A 84 11.83 3.39 -20.62
CA GLN A 84 11.52 2.87 -21.96
C GLN A 84 10.03 2.86 -22.36
N THR A 85 9.82 3.36 -23.58
CA THR A 85 8.63 3.38 -24.45
C THR A 85 7.64 4.51 -24.18
N GLU A 86 7.48 5.38 -25.18
CA GLU A 86 6.29 6.22 -25.39
C GLU A 86 5.07 5.30 -25.49
N ILE A 87 4.56 4.85 -24.34
CA ILE A 87 3.23 4.25 -24.29
C ILE A 87 2.30 5.43 -24.51
N ASP A 88 1.62 5.45 -25.66
CA ASP A 88 0.54 6.40 -25.88
C ASP A 88 -0.51 6.13 -24.79
N LEU A 89 -0.49 7.01 -23.79
CA LEU A 89 -1.36 6.93 -22.63
C LEU A 89 -2.83 6.99 -23.01
N PHE A 90 -3.13 7.40 -24.25
CA PHE A 90 -4.45 7.57 -24.85
C PHE A 90 -4.88 6.44 -25.79
N ASP A 91 -4.10 5.37 -25.91
CA ASP A 91 -4.41 4.25 -26.80
C ASP A 91 -5.61 3.43 -26.29
N GLU A 92 -6.60 3.22 -27.16
CA GLU A 92 -7.80 2.44 -26.86
C GLU A 92 -7.47 0.97 -26.59
N ASP A 93 -6.43 0.45 -27.25
CA ASP A 93 -5.95 -0.92 -27.05
C ASP A 93 -5.41 -1.12 -25.62
N TYR A 94 -4.85 -0.07 -25.01
CA TYR A 94 -4.33 -0.13 -23.64
C TYR A 94 -5.45 -0.13 -22.60
N LEU A 95 -6.49 0.68 -22.80
CA LEU A 95 -7.68 0.68 -21.94
C LEU A 95 -8.40 -0.68 -22.02
N ALA A 96 -8.53 -1.25 -23.22
CA ALA A 96 -9.11 -2.58 -23.43
C ALA A 96 -8.31 -3.70 -22.75
N LYS A 97 -6.98 -3.56 -22.66
CA LYS A 97 -6.13 -4.49 -21.88
C LYS A 97 -6.39 -4.37 -20.37
N ILE A 98 -6.56 -3.15 -19.86
CA ILE A 98 -6.91 -2.91 -18.44
C ILE A 98 -8.30 -3.47 -18.10
N GLU A 99 -9.26 -3.35 -19.01
CA GLU A 99 -10.62 -3.90 -18.82
C GLU A 99 -10.64 -5.43 -18.68
N LYS A 100 -9.73 -6.13 -19.37
CA LYS A 100 -9.61 -7.60 -19.33
C LYS A 100 -8.97 -8.12 -18.04
N ILE A 101 -8.47 -7.26 -17.16
CA ILE A 101 -7.87 -7.66 -15.88
C ILE A 101 -8.96 -8.21 -14.95
N LYS A 102 -8.81 -9.49 -14.56
CA LYS A 102 -9.78 -10.18 -13.69
C LYS A 102 -9.77 -9.70 -12.24
N LEU A 103 -8.68 -9.07 -11.79
CA LEU A 103 -8.50 -8.59 -10.42
C LEU A 103 -9.01 -7.13 -10.29
N PRO A 104 -10.17 -6.88 -9.64
CA PRO A 104 -10.82 -5.57 -9.66
C PRO A 104 -9.99 -4.49 -8.95
N ASN A 105 -9.35 -4.83 -7.83
CA ASN A 105 -8.50 -3.89 -7.09
C ASN A 105 -7.24 -3.48 -7.88
N THR A 106 -6.67 -4.41 -8.65
CA THR A 106 -5.53 -4.14 -9.53
C THR A 106 -5.93 -3.23 -10.68
N LYS A 107 -7.07 -3.53 -11.33
CA LYS A 107 -7.67 -2.69 -12.38
C LYS A 107 -7.85 -1.24 -11.91
N ILE A 108 -8.48 -1.07 -10.75
CA ILE A 108 -8.72 0.25 -10.14
C ILE A 108 -7.41 1.01 -9.87
N LYS A 109 -6.41 0.35 -9.29
CA LYS A 109 -5.12 0.98 -9.00
C LYS A 109 -4.38 1.43 -10.25
N LEU A 110 -4.48 0.66 -11.33
CA LEU A 110 -3.87 0.99 -12.62
C LEU A 110 -4.57 2.18 -13.28
N LEU A 111 -5.90 2.18 -13.31
CA LEU A 111 -6.70 3.30 -13.81
C LEU A 111 -6.40 4.60 -13.04
N GLN A 112 -6.28 4.54 -11.71
CA GLN A 112 -5.87 5.68 -10.90
C GLN A 112 -4.49 6.22 -11.31
N LYS A 113 -3.50 5.35 -11.52
CA LYS A 113 -2.14 5.76 -11.93
C LYS A 113 -2.13 6.36 -13.33
N LEU A 114 -2.81 5.73 -14.28
CA LEU A 114 -2.90 6.18 -15.66
C LEU A 114 -3.55 7.57 -15.75
N LEU A 115 -4.72 7.74 -15.11
CA LEU A 115 -5.40 9.03 -15.14
C LEU A 115 -4.61 10.13 -14.42
N ALA A 116 -3.92 9.81 -13.32
CA ALA A 116 -3.05 10.77 -12.64
C ALA A 116 -1.92 11.27 -13.55
N LYS A 117 -1.26 10.36 -14.29
CA LYS A 117 -0.20 10.70 -15.25
C LYS A 117 -0.75 11.52 -16.42
N ALA A 118 -1.92 11.13 -16.96
CA ALA A 118 -2.60 11.88 -18.02
C ALA A 118 -2.93 13.32 -17.61
N ILE A 119 -3.44 13.51 -16.39
CA ILE A 119 -3.74 14.84 -15.82
C ILE A 119 -2.44 15.65 -15.64
N GLU A 120 -1.35 15.02 -15.20
CA GLU A 120 -0.08 15.70 -15.01
C GLU A 120 0.53 16.16 -16.34
N GLU A 121 0.47 15.34 -17.38
CA GLU A 121 0.88 15.70 -18.75
C GLU A 121 -0.01 16.81 -19.32
N PHE A 122 -1.33 16.66 -19.22
CA PHE A 122 -2.28 17.67 -19.67
C PHE A 122 -2.10 19.01 -18.94
N ARG A 123 -1.77 18.98 -17.64
CA ARG A 123 -1.51 20.20 -16.85
C ARG A 123 -0.29 20.99 -17.34
N LYS A 124 0.68 20.34 -17.99
CA LYS A 124 1.82 21.03 -18.64
C LYS A 124 1.37 21.85 -19.85
N VAL A 125 0.34 21.38 -20.55
CA VAL A 125 -0.24 22.06 -21.72
C VAL A 125 -1.29 23.11 -21.30
N ASN A 126 -2.27 22.72 -20.48
CA ASN A 126 -3.35 23.58 -20.00
C ASN A 126 -3.48 23.52 -18.47
N ARG A 127 -2.89 24.52 -17.81
CA ARG A 127 -2.84 24.57 -16.34
C ARG A 127 -4.21 24.79 -15.70
N LEU A 128 -5.10 25.59 -16.29
CA LEU A 128 -6.42 25.89 -15.71
C LEU A 128 -7.31 24.65 -15.74
N LYS A 129 -7.49 24.05 -16.93
CA LYS A 129 -8.28 22.82 -17.08
C LYS A 129 -7.64 21.65 -16.33
N GLY A 130 -6.31 21.55 -16.32
CA GLY A 130 -5.61 20.52 -15.53
C GLY A 130 -5.90 20.58 -14.03
N ILE A 131 -6.08 21.78 -13.44
CA ILE A 131 -6.50 21.94 -12.04
C ILE A 131 -7.93 21.46 -11.84
N ASP A 132 -8.84 21.73 -12.77
CA ASP A 132 -10.24 21.28 -12.70
C ASP A 132 -10.34 19.76 -12.78
N PHE A 133 -9.64 19.12 -13.73
CA PHE A 133 -9.57 17.66 -13.83
C PHE A 133 -8.90 17.03 -12.60
N SER A 134 -7.84 17.65 -12.06
CA SER A 134 -7.22 17.20 -10.80
C SER A 134 -8.22 17.22 -9.64
N ARG A 135 -9.08 18.24 -9.57
CA ARG A 135 -10.11 18.35 -8.52
C ARG A 135 -11.19 17.28 -8.68
N LYS A 136 -11.67 17.06 -9.91
CA LYS A 136 -12.64 15.99 -10.22
C LYS A 136 -12.09 14.61 -9.88
N PHE A 137 -10.86 14.33 -10.30
CA PHE A 137 -10.18 13.07 -9.99
C PHE A 137 -10.01 12.86 -8.49
N LYS A 138 -9.61 13.90 -7.76
CA LYS A 138 -9.49 13.84 -6.31
C LYS A 138 -10.84 13.56 -5.63
N ALA A 139 -11.90 14.26 -6.02
CA ALA A 139 -13.23 14.03 -5.47
C ALA A 139 -13.73 12.60 -5.72
N LEU A 140 -13.45 12.05 -6.91
CA LEU A 140 -13.76 10.67 -7.27
C LEU A 140 -12.99 9.68 -6.36
N VAL A 141 -11.68 9.87 -6.21
CA VAL A 141 -10.82 9.03 -5.35
C VAL A 141 -11.21 9.15 -3.87
N ASP A 142 -11.57 10.33 -3.39
CA ASP A 142 -11.99 10.54 -2.01
C ASP A 142 -13.31 9.81 -1.73
N ARG A 143 -14.29 9.88 -2.65
CA ARG A 143 -15.53 9.08 -2.58
C ARG A 143 -15.24 7.58 -2.57
N TYR A 144 -14.22 7.12 -3.30
CA TYR A 144 -13.78 5.73 -3.26
C TYR A 144 -13.17 5.35 -1.90
N ASN A 145 -12.37 6.22 -1.31
CA ASN A 145 -11.68 5.94 -0.05
C ASN A 145 -12.62 6.04 1.16
N GLU A 146 -13.68 6.85 1.09
CA GLU A 146 -14.68 7.04 2.15
C GLU A 146 -15.74 5.92 2.20
N ARG A 147 -15.58 4.85 1.42
CA ARG A 147 -16.48 3.69 1.43
C ARG A 147 -16.56 3.05 2.81
N ARG A 148 -17.77 2.72 3.25
CA ARG A 148 -18.01 2.00 4.50
C ARG A 148 -17.75 0.51 4.29
N ASP A 149 -17.39 -0.22 5.35
CA ASP A 149 -17.12 -1.67 5.30
C ASP A 149 -18.28 -2.49 4.69
N SER A 150 -19.53 -2.01 4.79
CA SER A 150 -20.71 -2.63 4.18
C SER A 150 -20.74 -2.56 2.65
N ASP A 151 -20.04 -1.59 2.05
CA ASP A 151 -20.02 -1.35 0.60
C ASP A 151 -18.89 -2.13 -0.09
N ILE A 152 -17.92 -2.66 0.66
CA ILE A 152 -16.77 -3.44 0.15
C ILE A 152 -17.22 -4.75 -0.50
N LEU A 153 -18.34 -5.33 -0.05
CA LEU A 153 -18.87 -6.60 -0.55
C LEU A 153 -19.72 -6.45 -1.82
N ARG A 154 -19.98 -5.22 -2.29
CA ARG A 154 -20.79 -4.96 -3.48
C ARG A 154 -19.89 -4.74 -4.70
N SER A 155 -19.84 -5.72 -5.59
CA SER A 155 -19.11 -5.63 -6.87
C SER A 155 -19.50 -4.39 -7.69
N GLU A 156 -20.78 -4.01 -7.63
CA GLU A 156 -21.36 -2.82 -8.28
C GLU A 156 -20.56 -1.54 -7.98
N VAL A 157 -20.13 -1.34 -6.73
CA VAL A 157 -19.42 -0.12 -6.32
C VAL A 157 -17.99 -0.06 -6.91
N LEU A 158 -17.39 -1.21 -7.24
CA LEU A 158 -16.09 -1.28 -7.90
C LEU A 158 -16.22 -1.00 -9.41
N GLU A 159 -17.29 -1.48 -10.03
CA GLU A 159 -17.63 -1.22 -11.44
C GLU A 159 -17.98 0.25 -11.65
N ASP A 160 -18.90 0.82 -10.85
CA ASP A 160 -19.31 2.23 -10.92
C ASP A 160 -18.09 3.18 -10.89
N PHE A 161 -17.13 2.91 -10.00
CA PHE A 161 -15.93 3.73 -9.90
C PHE A 161 -14.97 3.57 -11.07
N THR A 162 -14.89 2.36 -11.61
CA THR A 162 -14.09 2.08 -12.81
C THR A 162 -14.65 2.88 -13.99
N ASP A 163 -15.97 2.86 -14.15
CA ASP A 163 -16.68 3.58 -15.22
C ASP A 163 -16.52 5.09 -15.05
N GLU A 164 -16.69 5.63 -13.83
CA GLU A 164 -16.44 7.05 -13.54
C GLU A 164 -14.99 7.48 -13.85
N ILE A 165 -13.98 6.62 -13.64
CA ILE A 165 -12.59 6.92 -14.05
C ILE A 165 -12.46 6.94 -15.58
N ILE A 166 -13.04 5.95 -16.26
CA ILE A 166 -12.97 5.84 -17.73
C ILE A 166 -13.64 7.04 -18.40
N GLU A 167 -14.80 7.46 -17.92
CA GLU A 167 -15.48 8.67 -18.39
C GLU A 167 -14.60 9.92 -18.21
N LEU A 168 -13.99 10.08 -17.03
CA LEU A 168 -13.12 11.22 -16.74
C LEU A 168 -11.89 11.24 -17.64
N TYR A 169 -11.37 10.06 -17.98
CA TYR A 169 -10.28 9.90 -18.93
C TYR A 169 -10.68 10.28 -20.36
N HIS A 170 -11.83 9.81 -20.86
CA HIS A 170 -12.32 10.21 -22.18
C HIS A 170 -12.59 11.72 -22.27
N ALA A 171 -13.14 12.32 -21.20
CA ALA A 171 -13.34 13.76 -21.12
C ALA A 171 -12.02 14.53 -21.18
N LEU A 172 -10.95 14.01 -20.56
CA LEU A 172 -9.62 14.60 -20.63
C LEU A 172 -9.01 14.48 -22.03
N LYS A 173 -9.15 13.32 -22.69
CA LYS A 173 -8.70 13.10 -24.08
C LYS A 173 -9.40 14.05 -25.06
N ALA A 174 -10.72 14.23 -24.91
CA ALA A 174 -11.50 15.15 -25.74
C ALA A 174 -11.06 16.62 -25.59
N GLU A 175 -10.78 17.05 -24.35
CA GLU A 175 -10.27 18.40 -24.08
C GLU A 175 -8.84 18.60 -24.59
N GLN A 176 -8.01 17.55 -24.62
CA GLN A 176 -6.66 17.63 -25.18
C GLN A 176 -6.65 17.72 -26.72
N ALA A 177 -7.68 17.16 -27.37
CA ALA A 177 -7.85 17.24 -28.82
C ALA A 177 -8.52 18.55 -29.30
N SER A 178 -9.02 19.37 -28.37
CA SER A 178 -9.67 20.67 -28.64
C SER A 178 -8.69 21.84 -28.51
#